data_AF-A0A2H5WC09-F1
#
_entry.id   AF-A0A2H5WC09-F1
#
_cell.length_a   1.000
_cell.length_b   1.000
_cell.length_c   1.000
_cell.angle_alpha   90.00
_cell.angle_beta   90.00
_cell.angle_gamma   90.00
#
_symmetry.space_group_name_H-M   'P 1'
#
loop_
_entity.id
_entity.type
_entity.pdbx_description
1 polymer ?
#
loop_
_entity_poly.entity_id
_entity_poly.type
_entity_poly.pdbx_seq_one_letter_code
_entity_poly.pdbx_strand_id
1 'polypeptide(L)'
;MLERGTLLADLEAEETVWMSHGDAVTVAPQGFRVTARTEVTPIAAMEDPERGLYAVQFHPEVAHTPKGTAIMKRFLYDACGLLPEWTPANVIERSVAAIRAQVGGEKVLCALSGGVDSAVAALLVHKAVGDRLTCVFVDTGLLREDEPEQVEETFGRHFRVPLVHVKAADRFLARLAGVTDPEEKRKRIGEEFIRVFEEVAREHADARFLVQGTLYPDVIESGSRTAARIKSHHNVGGLPPDMRFELVEPLRDLFKDEVRAVGAALGLPEEIVHRQPFPGPGLAVRIVGEVTAENLALVRAADAIVREEIRRAGLERGTWQAFCVRLAGVRSVGVMGDGRTYQHPVILRAVTSEDAMTADWARLPYDVLDRITSRIVREVPGVNRVAYDVTSKPPGTIEWE
;
A
#
# COMPACT_ATOMS: atom_id res chain seq x y z
N MET A 1 10.34 -29.93 -34.98
CA MET A 1 10.12 -28.97 -33.88
C MET A 1 10.49 -27.59 -34.41
N LEU A 2 9.77 -26.54 -34.02
CA LEU A 2 10.16 -25.17 -34.36
C LEU A 2 11.44 -24.82 -33.60
N GLU A 3 12.30 -23.99 -34.20
CA GLU A 3 13.41 -23.39 -33.46
C GLU A 3 12.84 -22.37 -32.47
N ARG A 4 13.25 -22.44 -31.20
CA ARG A 4 12.72 -21.60 -30.13
C ARG A 4 13.11 -20.11 -30.27
N GLY A 5 14.06 -19.79 -31.14
CA GLY A 5 14.49 -18.42 -31.36
C GLY A 5 15.16 -17.79 -30.14
N THR A 6 15.29 -16.46 -30.15
CA THR A 6 15.91 -15.70 -29.05
C THR A 6 14.95 -15.59 -27.87
N LEU A 7 13.67 -15.32 -28.15
CA LEU A 7 12.69 -15.00 -27.14
C LEU A 7 12.32 -16.20 -26.24
N LEU A 8 12.33 -17.42 -26.80
CA LEU A 8 11.84 -18.63 -26.12
C LEU A 8 12.98 -19.64 -25.80
N ALA A 9 14.24 -19.21 -25.86
CA ALA A 9 15.41 -20.09 -25.79
C ALA A 9 15.43 -20.99 -24.53
N ASP A 10 15.00 -20.47 -23.37
CA ASP A 10 15.01 -21.19 -22.09
C ASP A 10 13.72 -21.95 -21.79
N LEU A 11 12.78 -21.94 -22.72
CA LEU A 11 11.53 -22.66 -22.57
C LEU A 11 11.68 -24.12 -22.97
N GLU A 12 10.79 -24.96 -22.45
CA GLU A 12 10.66 -26.36 -22.82
C GLU A 12 10.00 -26.51 -24.19
N ALA A 13 9.79 -27.75 -24.63
CA ALA A 13 9.11 -28.00 -25.91
C ALA A 13 7.61 -27.67 -25.85
N GLU A 14 7.02 -27.80 -24.66
CA GLU A 14 5.64 -27.50 -24.37
C GLU A 14 5.59 -26.57 -23.16
N GLU A 15 4.76 -25.54 -23.22
CA GLU A 15 4.64 -24.52 -22.19
C GLU A 15 3.19 -24.11 -22.01
N THR A 16 2.82 -23.82 -20.77
CA THR A 16 1.52 -23.23 -20.44
C THR A 16 1.60 -21.72 -20.62
N VAL A 17 0.71 -21.16 -21.44
CA VAL A 17 0.62 -19.71 -21.67
C VAL A 17 -0.83 -19.24 -21.63
N TRP A 18 -1.02 -17.97 -21.27
CA TRP A 18 -2.32 -17.30 -21.32
C TRP A 18 -2.58 -16.70 -22.71
N MET A 19 -3.24 -17.47 -23.58
CA MET A 19 -3.53 -17.09 -24.97
C MET A 19 -4.56 -15.97 -25.07
N SER A 20 -4.34 -15.04 -26.00
CA SER A 20 -5.37 -14.10 -26.46
C SER A 20 -6.14 -14.71 -27.64
N HIS A 21 -7.47 -14.79 -27.52
CA HIS A 21 -8.36 -15.52 -28.42
C HIS A 21 -9.11 -14.62 -29.42
N GLY A 22 -8.57 -13.43 -29.71
CA GLY A 22 -9.10 -12.56 -30.76
C GLY A 22 -8.75 -13.08 -32.15
N ASP A 23 -8.13 -12.23 -32.96
CA ASP A 23 -7.64 -12.62 -34.27
C ASP A 23 -6.38 -13.48 -34.17
N ALA A 24 -6.18 -14.39 -35.14
CA ALA A 24 -5.01 -15.26 -35.22
C ALA A 24 -4.25 -15.05 -36.53
N VAL A 25 -2.92 -14.93 -36.44
CA VAL A 25 -2.05 -14.84 -37.62
C VAL A 25 -1.90 -16.23 -38.26
N THR A 26 -2.29 -16.36 -39.52
CA THR A 26 -2.24 -17.63 -40.27
C THR A 26 -1.00 -17.76 -41.15
N VAL A 27 -0.42 -16.65 -41.58
CA VAL A 27 0.79 -16.60 -42.43
C VAL A 27 1.76 -15.56 -41.86
N ALA A 28 3.01 -15.99 -41.62
CA ALA A 28 4.04 -15.10 -41.11
C ALA A 28 4.46 -14.11 -42.20
N PRO A 29 4.65 -12.81 -41.87
CA PRO A 29 5.19 -11.85 -42.83
C PRO A 29 6.59 -12.26 -43.30
N GLN A 30 6.99 -11.84 -44.50
CA GLN A 30 8.33 -12.13 -45.02
C GLN A 30 9.42 -11.64 -44.05
N GLY A 31 10.41 -12.50 -43.79
CA GLY A 31 11.52 -12.26 -42.86
C GLY A 31 11.27 -12.77 -41.43
N PHE A 32 10.01 -13.01 -41.05
CA PHE A 32 9.71 -13.57 -39.73
C PHE A 32 9.92 -15.08 -39.70
N ARG A 33 10.57 -15.54 -38.62
CA ARG A 33 10.65 -16.95 -38.25
C ARG A 33 9.56 -17.25 -37.22
N VAL A 34 8.74 -18.26 -37.49
CA VAL A 34 7.76 -18.77 -36.52
C VAL A 34 8.48 -19.62 -35.47
N THR A 35 8.31 -19.28 -34.20
CA THR A 35 9.05 -19.90 -33.07
C THR A 35 8.14 -20.69 -32.12
N ALA A 36 6.83 -20.41 -32.12
CA ALA A 36 5.85 -21.20 -31.37
C ALA A 36 4.51 -21.34 -32.12
N ARG A 37 3.78 -22.39 -31.79
CA ARG A 37 2.43 -22.70 -32.29
C ARG A 37 1.63 -23.44 -31.23
N THR A 38 0.31 -23.41 -31.34
CA THR A 38 -0.60 -24.29 -30.57
C THR A 38 -1.37 -25.19 -31.54
N GLU A 39 -2.29 -26.02 -31.03
CA GLU A 39 -3.16 -26.85 -31.86
C GLU A 39 -4.08 -26.01 -32.78
N VAL A 40 -4.52 -24.85 -32.29
CA VAL A 40 -5.50 -23.98 -32.97
C VAL A 40 -4.90 -22.68 -33.51
N THR A 41 -3.70 -22.31 -33.07
CA THR A 41 -3.01 -21.08 -33.46
C THR A 41 -1.70 -21.43 -34.17
N PRO A 42 -1.65 -21.37 -35.52
CA PRO A 42 -0.47 -21.74 -36.30
C PRO A 42 0.78 -20.92 -35.97
N ILE A 43 0.60 -19.66 -35.59
CA ILE A 43 1.67 -18.72 -35.24
C ILE A 43 1.35 -18.13 -33.87
N ALA A 44 1.85 -18.78 -32.82
CA ALA A 44 1.71 -18.31 -31.44
C ALA A 44 2.86 -17.37 -31.03
N ALA A 45 4.03 -17.50 -31.67
CA ALA A 45 5.13 -16.56 -31.57
C ALA A 45 5.92 -16.51 -32.89
N MET A 46 6.46 -15.34 -33.21
CA MET A 46 7.36 -15.13 -34.34
C MET A 46 8.36 -14.02 -34.04
N GLU A 47 9.52 -14.09 -34.68
CA GLU A 47 10.58 -13.08 -34.51
C GLU A 47 11.30 -12.79 -35.82
N ASP A 48 11.80 -11.56 -35.93
CA ASP A 48 12.77 -11.10 -36.91
C ASP A 48 13.87 -10.33 -36.16
N PRO A 49 14.95 -11.02 -35.74
CA PRO A 49 16.03 -10.40 -34.98
C PRO A 49 16.81 -9.35 -35.78
N GLU A 50 16.87 -9.45 -37.12
CA GLU A 50 17.57 -8.47 -37.96
C GLU A 50 16.89 -7.10 -37.90
N ARG A 51 15.55 -7.09 -37.85
CA ARG A 51 14.73 -5.89 -37.69
C ARG A 51 14.41 -5.55 -36.23
N GLY A 52 14.81 -6.39 -35.28
CA GLY A 52 14.50 -6.23 -33.85
C GLY A 52 13.00 -6.36 -33.54
N LEU A 53 12.26 -7.16 -34.31
CA LEU A 53 10.81 -7.33 -34.15
C LEU A 53 10.49 -8.69 -33.52
N TYR A 54 9.69 -8.68 -32.47
CA TYR A 54 9.31 -9.89 -31.73
C TYR A 54 7.82 -9.83 -31.41
N ALA A 55 7.11 -10.93 -31.61
CA ALA A 55 5.66 -10.99 -31.40
C ALA A 55 5.24 -12.30 -30.75
N VAL A 56 4.26 -12.21 -29.84
CA VAL A 56 3.60 -13.32 -29.16
C VAL A 56 2.08 -13.09 -29.18
N GLN A 57 1.30 -14.17 -29.30
CA GLN A 57 -0.17 -14.15 -29.26
C GLN A 57 -0.75 -14.39 -27.85
N PHE A 58 0.13 -14.49 -26.85
CA PHE A 58 -0.19 -14.73 -25.45
C PHE A 58 0.39 -13.61 -24.58
N HIS A 59 -0.03 -13.57 -23.32
CA HIS A 59 0.37 -12.56 -22.34
C HIS A 59 1.52 -13.06 -21.46
N PRO A 60 2.80 -12.68 -21.71
CA PRO A 60 3.91 -13.06 -20.85
C PRO A 60 3.94 -12.31 -19.51
N GLU A 61 3.15 -11.26 -19.34
CA GLU A 61 3.11 -10.41 -18.15
C GLU A 61 2.23 -10.95 -17.02
N VAL A 62 1.34 -11.92 -17.31
CA VAL A 62 0.38 -12.46 -16.34
C VAL A 62 0.87 -13.74 -15.66
N ALA A 63 0.46 -13.96 -14.41
CA ALA A 63 0.82 -15.16 -13.64
C ALA A 63 0.37 -16.49 -14.29
N HIS A 64 -0.66 -16.44 -15.14
CA HIS A 64 -1.16 -17.58 -15.91
C HIS A 64 -0.18 -18.08 -17.00
N THR A 65 0.90 -17.33 -17.27
CA THR A 65 2.04 -17.75 -18.07
C THR A 65 3.25 -17.95 -17.14
N PRO A 66 3.49 -19.17 -16.59
CA PRO A 66 4.44 -19.37 -15.49
C PRO A 66 5.88 -18.95 -15.80
N LYS A 67 6.32 -19.08 -17.05
CA LYS A 67 7.65 -18.65 -17.52
C LYS A 67 7.64 -17.29 -18.24
N GLY A 68 6.57 -16.53 -18.12
CA GLY A 68 6.38 -15.23 -18.78
C GLY A 68 7.46 -14.19 -18.42
N THR A 69 7.87 -14.13 -17.15
CA THR A 69 8.99 -13.28 -16.71
C THR A 69 10.32 -13.64 -17.39
N ALA A 70 10.57 -14.92 -17.67
CA ALA A 70 11.80 -15.33 -18.38
C ALA A 70 11.79 -14.83 -19.83
N ILE A 71 10.63 -14.93 -20.50
CA ILE A 71 10.40 -14.40 -21.85
C ILE A 71 10.68 -12.89 -21.89
N MET A 72 10.11 -12.13 -20.95
CA MET A 72 10.33 -10.68 -20.88
C MET A 72 11.80 -10.33 -20.61
N LYS A 73 12.50 -11.08 -19.75
CA LYS A 73 13.94 -10.88 -19.52
C LYS A 73 14.77 -11.11 -20.77
N ARG A 74 14.47 -12.15 -21.56
CA ARG A 74 15.15 -12.39 -22.85
C ARG A 74 14.93 -11.23 -23.82
N PHE A 75 13.71 -10.72 -23.91
CA PHE A 75 13.43 -9.55 -24.73
C PHE A 75 14.25 -8.33 -24.27
N LEU A 76 14.24 -8.01 -22.98
CA LEU A 76 14.93 -6.83 -22.47
C LEU A 76 16.46 -6.93 -22.57
N TYR A 77 17.05 -8.06 -22.20
CA TYR A 77 18.51 -8.17 -22.06
C TYR A 77 19.19 -8.72 -23.31
N ASP A 78 18.62 -9.72 -23.97
CA ASP A 78 19.26 -10.35 -25.13
C ASP A 78 18.81 -9.72 -26.44
N ALA A 79 17.52 -9.41 -26.61
CA ALA A 79 17.02 -8.80 -27.84
C ALA A 79 17.27 -7.28 -27.89
N CYS A 80 16.97 -6.56 -26.82
CA CYS A 80 17.17 -5.10 -26.75
C CYS A 80 18.57 -4.70 -26.27
N GLY A 81 19.37 -5.64 -25.72
CA GLY A 81 20.72 -5.35 -25.23
C GLY A 81 20.76 -4.45 -23.99
N LEU A 82 19.65 -4.36 -23.23
CA LEU A 82 19.60 -3.53 -22.03
C LEU A 82 20.41 -4.17 -20.90
N LEU A 83 20.99 -3.34 -20.05
CA LEU A 83 21.64 -3.79 -18.82
C LEU A 83 20.65 -3.75 -17.65
N PRO A 84 20.71 -4.70 -16.69
CA PRO A 84 19.85 -4.74 -15.52
C PRO A 84 20.25 -3.68 -14.47
N GLU A 85 20.27 -2.41 -14.87
CA GLU A 85 20.69 -1.30 -14.00
C GLU A 85 19.59 -0.82 -13.05
N TRP A 86 18.34 -1.24 -13.27
CA TRP A 86 17.22 -0.87 -12.40
C TRP A 86 17.19 -1.75 -11.15
N THR A 87 18.08 -1.45 -10.21
CA THR A 87 18.20 -2.13 -8.92
C THR A 87 17.89 -1.16 -7.79
N PRO A 88 17.43 -1.64 -6.60
CA PRO A 88 17.14 -0.76 -5.47
C PRO A 88 18.33 0.14 -5.09
N ALA A 89 19.56 -0.36 -5.16
CA ALA A 89 20.76 0.43 -4.87
C ALA A 89 20.94 1.59 -5.87
N ASN A 90 20.83 1.31 -7.18
CA ASN A 90 20.96 2.32 -8.22
C ASN A 90 19.81 3.34 -8.18
N VAL A 91 18.59 2.89 -7.85
CA VAL A 91 17.43 3.77 -7.65
C VAL A 91 17.71 4.73 -6.50
N ILE A 92 18.20 4.23 -5.35
CA ILE A 92 18.57 5.09 -4.20
C ILE A 92 19.61 6.13 -4.61
N GLU A 93 20.68 5.73 -5.30
CA GLU A 93 21.74 6.65 -5.72
C GLU A 93 21.23 7.73 -6.69
N ARG A 94 20.46 7.32 -7.71
CA ARG A 94 19.86 8.25 -8.69
C ARG A 94 18.89 9.22 -8.01
N SER A 95 18.00 8.73 -7.15
CA SER A 95 17.04 9.57 -6.43
C SER A 95 17.75 10.55 -5.48
N VAL A 96 18.77 10.10 -4.73
CA VAL A 96 19.55 10.97 -3.84
C VAL A 96 20.25 12.08 -4.63
N ALA A 97 20.85 11.76 -5.78
CA ALA A 97 21.50 12.76 -6.63
C ALA A 97 20.48 13.78 -7.18
N ALA A 98 19.33 13.32 -7.66
CA ALA A 98 18.26 14.18 -8.16
C ALA A 98 17.71 15.12 -7.07
N ILE A 99 17.45 14.59 -5.86
CA ILE A 99 16.97 15.39 -4.72
C ILE A 99 18.01 16.44 -4.33
N ARG A 100 19.30 16.09 -4.28
CA ARG A 100 20.36 17.07 -3.98
C ARG A 100 20.43 18.19 -5.02
N ALA A 101 20.27 17.86 -6.29
CA ALA A 101 20.27 18.84 -7.38
C ALA A 101 19.04 19.76 -7.32
N GLN A 102 17.86 19.21 -6.98
CA GLN A 102 16.62 19.97 -6.88
C GLN A 102 16.59 20.87 -5.64
N VAL A 103 16.90 20.32 -4.46
CA VAL A 103 16.76 21.01 -3.17
C VAL A 103 17.94 21.94 -2.89
N GLY A 104 19.14 21.62 -3.40
CA GLY A 104 20.34 22.41 -3.15
C GLY A 104 20.64 22.53 -1.66
N GLY A 105 20.70 23.77 -1.15
CA GLY A 105 20.96 24.13 0.25
C GLY A 105 19.72 24.41 1.10
N GLU A 106 18.52 24.33 0.52
CA GLU A 106 17.27 24.73 1.16
C GLU A 106 16.79 23.72 2.22
N LYS A 107 15.83 24.15 3.06
CA LYS A 107 15.15 23.30 4.03
C LYS A 107 13.93 22.60 3.43
N VAL A 108 13.65 21.42 3.95
CA VAL A 108 12.62 20.52 3.43
C VAL A 108 11.73 20.06 4.56
N LEU A 109 10.41 20.13 4.35
CA LEU A 109 9.40 19.60 5.25
C LEU A 109 8.83 18.30 4.68
N CYS A 110 8.53 17.32 5.53
CA CYS A 110 7.90 16.07 5.12
C CYS A 110 6.77 15.70 6.07
N ALA A 111 5.57 15.45 5.54
CA ALA A 111 4.48 14.87 6.32
C ALA A 111 4.68 13.35 6.41
N LEU A 112 4.99 12.85 7.60
CA LEU A 112 5.15 11.43 7.86
C LEU A 112 3.82 10.85 8.33
N SER A 113 3.30 9.85 7.63
CA SER A 113 2.03 9.20 7.97
C SER A 113 2.18 7.87 8.72
N GLY A 114 3.41 7.37 8.86
CA GLY A 114 3.70 6.01 9.37
C GLY A 114 3.51 4.90 8.34
N GLY A 115 3.05 5.24 7.13
CA GLY A 115 3.01 4.32 6.00
C GLY A 115 4.39 4.10 5.35
N VAL A 116 4.53 2.99 4.62
CA VAL A 116 5.80 2.65 3.94
C VAL A 116 6.25 3.71 2.93
N ASP A 117 5.32 4.36 2.21
CA ASP A 117 5.69 5.33 1.16
C ASP A 117 6.28 6.60 1.75
N SER A 118 5.61 7.19 2.76
CA SER A 118 6.11 8.39 3.43
C SER A 118 7.41 8.10 4.19
N ALA A 119 7.55 6.90 4.76
CA ALA A 119 8.78 6.44 5.39
C ALA A 119 9.96 6.37 4.40
N VAL A 120 9.78 5.70 3.26
CA VAL A 120 10.83 5.57 2.24
C VAL A 120 11.18 6.92 1.62
N ALA A 121 10.18 7.75 1.32
CA ALA A 121 10.39 9.11 0.81
C ALA A 121 11.19 9.96 1.80
N ALA A 122 10.83 9.93 3.09
CA ALA A 122 11.55 10.64 4.15
C ALA A 122 13.01 10.17 4.25
N LEU A 123 13.29 8.87 4.19
CA LEU A 123 14.65 8.35 4.27
C LEU A 123 15.50 8.67 3.04
N LEU A 124 14.92 8.63 1.82
CA LEU A 124 15.63 9.06 0.61
C LEU A 124 16.03 10.53 0.69
N VAL A 125 15.10 11.38 1.12
CA VAL A 125 15.37 12.81 1.28
C VAL A 125 16.37 13.05 2.40
N HIS A 126 16.25 12.37 3.55
CA HIS A 126 17.20 12.48 4.64
C HIS A 126 18.62 12.08 4.21
N LYS A 127 18.77 10.99 3.45
CA LYS A 127 20.05 10.56 2.88
C LYS A 127 20.62 11.61 1.90
N ALA A 128 19.75 12.36 1.24
CA ALA A 128 20.13 13.43 0.32
C ALA A 128 20.56 14.71 1.04
N VAL A 129 19.78 15.20 2.02
CA VAL A 129 19.92 16.55 2.59
C VAL A 129 20.29 16.60 4.07
N GLY A 130 20.29 15.46 4.77
CA GLY A 130 20.62 15.33 6.18
C GLY A 130 19.62 16.04 7.09
N ASP A 131 20.14 16.80 8.05
CA ASP A 131 19.38 17.51 9.10
C ASP A 131 18.55 18.69 8.57
N ARG A 132 18.62 18.99 7.27
CA ARG A 132 17.78 20.00 6.62
C ARG A 132 16.37 19.49 6.32
N LEU A 133 16.16 18.18 6.47
CA LEU A 133 14.83 17.58 6.47
C LEU A 133 14.23 17.67 7.87
N THR A 134 13.01 18.18 7.96
CA THR A 134 12.17 18.05 9.15
C THR A 134 10.93 17.22 8.81
N CYS A 135 10.76 16.10 9.48
CA CYS A 135 9.56 15.28 9.38
C CYS A 135 8.55 15.72 10.43
N VAL A 136 7.29 15.83 10.03
CA VAL A 136 6.15 16.12 10.90
C VAL A 136 5.27 14.89 10.95
N PHE A 137 5.12 14.33 12.14
CA PHE A 137 4.23 13.20 12.40
C PHE A 137 3.07 13.69 13.28
N VAL A 138 1.86 13.64 12.74
CA VAL A 138 0.65 14.04 13.45
C VAL A 138 -0.04 12.80 14.01
N ASP A 139 0.06 12.61 15.32
CA ASP A 139 -0.73 11.60 16.03
C ASP A 139 -2.18 12.08 16.16
N THR A 140 -3.00 11.58 15.25
CA THR A 140 -4.44 11.88 15.17
C THR A 140 -5.25 11.20 16.26
N GLY A 141 -4.66 10.28 17.04
CA GLY A 141 -5.42 9.39 17.92
C GLY A 141 -6.28 8.37 17.19
N LEU A 142 -6.11 8.20 15.87
CA LEU A 142 -6.83 7.22 15.06
C LEU A 142 -5.91 6.09 14.53
N LEU A 143 -4.67 6.04 15.02
CA LEU A 143 -3.65 5.07 14.63
C LEU A 143 -3.80 3.76 15.41
N ARG A 144 -3.08 2.71 14.97
CA ARG A 144 -3.05 1.42 15.67
C ARG A 144 -2.29 1.52 16.99
N GLU A 145 -2.49 0.50 17.83
CA GLU A 145 -1.70 0.32 19.05
C GLU A 145 -0.20 0.25 18.73
N ASP A 146 0.59 0.97 19.53
CA ASP A 146 2.05 1.16 19.45
C ASP A 146 2.60 1.81 18.17
N GLU A 147 1.74 2.22 17.24
CA GLU A 147 2.16 2.80 15.97
C GLU A 147 2.89 4.15 16.13
N PRO A 148 2.41 5.11 16.96
CA PRO A 148 3.15 6.35 17.25
C PRO A 148 4.54 6.10 17.83
N GLU A 149 4.65 5.20 18.81
CA GLU A 149 5.89 4.88 19.52
C GLU A 149 6.91 4.24 18.58
N GLN A 150 6.47 3.31 17.72
CA GLN A 150 7.32 2.67 16.70
C GLN A 150 7.85 3.69 15.68
N VAL A 151 7.03 4.66 15.28
CA VAL A 151 7.45 5.73 14.37
C VAL A 151 8.51 6.60 15.03
N GLU A 152 8.28 7.03 16.27
CA GLU A 152 9.23 7.86 17.01
C GLU A 152 10.56 7.14 17.27
N GLU A 153 10.52 5.85 17.63
CA GLU A 153 11.70 5.02 17.80
C GLU A 153 12.47 4.87 16.49
N THR A 154 11.79 4.46 15.41
CA THR A 154 12.43 4.22 14.12
C THR A 154 13.06 5.50 13.56
N PHE A 155 12.28 6.58 13.42
CA PHE A 155 12.78 7.80 12.78
C PHE A 155 13.64 8.64 13.70
N GLY A 156 13.23 8.82 14.95
CA GLY A 156 13.94 9.66 15.91
C GLY A 156 15.20 9.01 16.48
N ARG A 157 15.13 7.73 16.90
CA ARG A 157 16.27 7.06 17.57
C ARG A 157 17.18 6.31 16.62
N HIS A 158 16.61 5.49 15.74
CA HIS A 158 17.40 4.63 14.84
C HIS A 158 18.01 5.44 13.68
N PHE A 159 17.18 6.20 12.96
CA PHE A 159 17.64 6.98 11.81
C PHE A 159 18.08 8.40 12.16
N ARG A 160 17.74 8.90 13.36
CA ARG A 160 18.07 10.27 13.83
C ARG A 160 17.56 11.36 12.89
N VAL A 161 16.43 11.12 12.24
CA VAL A 161 15.74 12.11 11.41
C VAL A 161 15.11 13.16 12.34
N PRO A 162 15.28 14.46 12.09
CA PRO A 162 14.56 15.50 12.83
C PRO A 162 13.05 15.28 12.71
N LEU A 163 12.40 14.96 13.83
CA LEU A 163 10.99 14.58 13.89
C LEU A 163 10.22 15.48 14.86
N VAL A 164 9.18 16.14 14.36
CA VAL A 164 8.19 16.87 15.16
C VAL A 164 6.99 15.96 15.37
N HIS A 165 6.84 15.45 16.60
CA HIS A 165 5.71 14.62 17.00
C HIS A 165 4.59 15.52 17.56
N VAL A 166 3.51 15.68 16.79
CA VAL A 166 2.35 16.49 17.16
C VAL A 166 1.26 15.59 17.75
N LYS A 167 0.94 15.77 19.03
CA LYS A 167 -0.15 15.04 19.70
C LYS A 167 -1.46 15.79 19.50
N ALA A 168 -2.32 15.29 18.60
CA ALA A 168 -3.57 15.96 18.22
C ALA A 168 -4.84 15.12 18.53
N ALA A 169 -4.71 13.97 19.20
CA ALA A 169 -5.82 13.05 19.48
C ALA A 169 -7.11 13.73 19.99
N ASP A 170 -7.00 14.62 20.99
CA ASP A 170 -8.16 15.30 21.57
C ASP A 170 -8.88 16.22 20.56
N ARG A 171 -8.12 16.85 19.65
CA ARG A 171 -8.70 17.72 18.60
C ARG A 171 -9.50 16.89 17.60
N PHE A 172 -8.94 15.78 17.14
CA PHE A 172 -9.62 14.88 16.20
C PHE A 172 -10.87 14.26 16.82
N LEU A 173 -10.79 13.80 18.07
CA LEU A 173 -11.95 13.29 18.81
C LEU A 173 -13.05 14.36 18.97
N ALA A 174 -12.69 15.59 19.33
CA ALA A 174 -13.65 16.68 19.44
C ALA A 174 -14.33 17.00 18.11
N ARG A 175 -13.61 16.91 16.98
CA ARG A 175 -14.17 17.12 15.63
C ARG A 175 -15.12 16.01 15.19
N LEU A 176 -14.87 14.78 15.65
CA LEU A 176 -15.64 13.59 15.30
C LEU A 176 -16.83 13.33 16.23
N ALA A 177 -16.96 14.08 17.33
CA ALA A 177 -18.06 13.96 18.27
C ALA A 177 -19.42 14.08 17.57
N GLY A 178 -20.30 13.08 17.80
CA GLY A 178 -21.63 12.99 17.20
C GLY A 178 -21.67 12.68 15.70
N VAL A 179 -20.53 12.44 15.03
CA VAL A 179 -20.49 12.15 13.59
C VAL A 179 -20.57 10.64 13.36
N THR A 180 -21.57 10.22 12.59
CA THR A 180 -21.76 8.83 12.20
C THR A 180 -21.61 8.60 10.70
N ASP A 181 -21.83 9.64 9.88
CA ASP A 181 -21.71 9.57 8.42
C ASP A 181 -20.24 9.38 7.99
N PRO A 182 -19.92 8.37 7.16
CA PRO A 182 -18.55 8.03 6.78
C PRO A 182 -17.85 9.11 5.95
N GLU A 183 -18.55 9.73 5.01
CA GLU A 183 -18.00 10.79 4.17
C GLU A 183 -17.68 12.04 4.99
N GLU A 184 -18.57 12.41 5.91
CA GLU A 184 -18.32 13.51 6.85
C GLU A 184 -17.16 13.20 7.80
N LYS A 185 -17.03 11.96 8.30
CA LYS A 185 -15.86 11.51 9.09
C LYS A 185 -14.57 11.76 8.30
N ARG A 186 -14.50 11.29 7.05
CA ARG A 186 -13.34 11.44 6.15
C ARG A 186 -12.99 12.91 5.92
N LYS A 187 -13.98 13.73 5.60
CA LYS A 187 -13.80 15.17 5.35
C LYS A 187 -13.25 15.89 6.58
N ARG A 188 -13.85 15.69 7.75
CA ARG A 188 -13.41 16.35 8.99
C ARG A 188 -11.99 15.95 9.41
N ILE A 189 -11.64 14.68 9.25
CA ILE A 189 -10.28 14.19 9.54
C ILE A 189 -9.28 14.83 8.58
N GLY A 190 -9.58 14.86 7.28
CA GLY A 190 -8.70 15.50 6.29
C GLY A 190 -8.51 16.99 6.57
N GLU A 191 -9.58 17.73 6.84
CA GLU A 191 -9.52 19.15 7.17
C GLU A 191 -8.74 19.44 8.45
N GLU A 192 -8.96 18.68 9.53
CA GLU A 192 -8.24 18.89 10.79
C GLU A 192 -6.76 18.52 10.66
N PHE A 193 -6.42 17.47 9.90
CA PHE A 193 -5.02 17.13 9.60
C PHE A 193 -4.29 18.25 8.89
N ILE A 194 -4.91 18.85 7.88
CA ILE A 194 -4.35 19.99 7.16
C ILE A 194 -4.12 21.16 8.13
N ARG A 195 -5.10 21.51 8.96
CA ARG A 195 -4.97 22.62 9.93
C ARG A 195 -3.83 22.39 10.92
N VAL A 196 -3.70 21.19 11.46
CA VAL A 196 -2.61 20.84 12.37
C VAL A 196 -1.26 20.91 11.66
N PHE A 197 -1.19 20.42 10.42
CA PHE A 197 0.04 20.48 9.63
C PHE A 197 0.41 21.93 9.28
N GLU A 198 -0.56 22.79 8.94
CA GLU A 198 -0.34 24.22 8.70
C GLU A 198 0.27 24.93 9.91
N GLU A 199 -0.24 24.66 11.11
CA GLU A 199 0.28 25.25 12.36
C GLU A 199 1.77 24.95 12.52
N VAL A 200 2.18 23.70 12.32
CA VAL A 200 3.59 23.29 12.39
C VAL A 200 4.41 23.87 11.24
N ALA A 201 3.85 23.89 10.04
CA ALA A 201 4.55 24.39 8.87
C ALA A 201 4.81 25.90 8.94
N ARG A 202 3.95 26.68 9.62
CA ARG A 202 4.20 28.11 9.92
C ARG A 202 5.40 28.31 10.85
N GLU A 203 5.66 27.38 11.77
CA GLU A 203 6.86 27.40 12.61
C GLU A 203 8.14 27.09 11.81
N HIS A 204 7.98 26.45 10.64
CA HIS A 204 9.04 26.08 9.71
C HIS A 204 8.93 26.89 8.40
N ALA A 205 8.60 28.18 8.51
CA ALA A 205 8.35 29.06 7.36
C ALA A 205 9.56 29.25 6.41
N ASP A 206 10.74 28.82 6.82
CA ASP A 206 11.95 28.80 5.99
C ASP A 206 12.13 27.51 5.18
N ALA A 207 11.23 26.53 5.33
CA ALA A 207 11.15 25.38 4.44
C ALA A 207 10.58 25.82 3.07
N ARG A 208 11.34 25.56 2.01
CA ARG A 208 10.92 25.85 0.63
C ARG A 208 10.25 24.66 -0.04
N PHE A 209 10.62 23.45 0.39
CA PHE A 209 10.20 22.20 -0.24
C PHE A 209 9.29 21.37 0.67
N LEU A 210 8.33 20.68 0.06
CA LEU A 210 7.48 19.69 0.71
C LEU A 210 7.64 18.32 0.05
N VAL A 211 7.95 17.30 0.85
CA VAL A 211 8.09 15.92 0.37
C VAL A 211 6.73 15.23 0.32
N GLN A 212 6.48 14.55 -0.79
CA GLN A 212 5.33 13.67 -0.95
C GLN A 212 5.76 12.26 -1.40
N GLY A 213 5.12 11.24 -0.84
CA GLY A 213 5.32 9.84 -1.22
C GLY A 213 4.50 9.40 -2.44
N THR A 214 4.30 10.29 -3.42
CA THR A 214 3.49 10.02 -4.61
C THR A 214 4.15 8.94 -5.48
N LEU A 215 3.38 7.94 -5.90
CA LEU A 215 3.87 6.77 -6.64
C LEU A 215 3.55 6.86 -8.13
N TYR A 216 4.20 6.00 -8.93
CA TYR A 216 3.97 5.96 -10.38
C TYR A 216 2.51 5.68 -10.79
N PRO A 217 1.77 4.76 -10.13
CA PRO A 217 0.34 4.60 -10.40
C PRO A 217 -0.48 5.89 -10.20
N ASP A 218 -0.12 6.74 -9.23
CA ASP A 218 -0.80 8.01 -8.99
C ASP A 218 -0.58 9.00 -10.15
N VAL A 219 0.60 8.99 -10.75
CA VAL A 219 0.96 9.82 -11.90
C VAL A 219 0.20 9.37 -13.16
N ILE A 220 0.10 8.06 -13.40
CA ILE A 220 -0.66 7.52 -14.53
C ILE A 220 -2.15 7.87 -14.40
N GLU A 221 -2.73 7.64 -13.22
CA GLU A 221 -4.14 7.91 -12.97
C GLU A 221 -4.46 9.40 -13.15
N SER A 222 -3.66 10.30 -12.56
CA SER A 222 -3.85 11.75 -12.66
C SER A 222 -3.63 12.32 -14.08
N GLY A 223 -2.86 11.65 -14.93
CA GLY A 223 -2.73 11.97 -16.35
C GLY A 223 -3.97 11.65 -17.21
N SER A 224 -4.92 10.86 -16.70
CA SER A 224 -6.17 10.55 -17.40
C SER A 224 -7.23 11.65 -17.16
N ARG A 225 -7.88 12.13 -18.23
CA ARG A 225 -8.89 13.20 -18.21
C ARG A 225 -10.08 12.96 -17.26
N THR A 226 -10.29 11.71 -16.82
CA THR A 226 -11.42 11.28 -16.00
C THR A 226 -11.12 11.28 -14.49
N ALA A 227 -9.86 11.15 -14.08
CA ALA A 227 -9.48 10.93 -12.68
C ALA A 227 -9.20 12.21 -11.87
N ALA A 228 -9.11 13.38 -12.53
CA ALA A 228 -8.84 14.67 -11.87
C ALA A 228 -9.86 15.04 -10.76
N ARG A 229 -11.02 14.39 -10.71
CA ARG A 229 -12.05 14.59 -9.67
C ARG A 229 -11.95 13.64 -8.47
N ILE A 230 -11.15 12.57 -8.54
CA ILE A 230 -11.19 11.46 -7.57
C ILE A 230 -10.09 11.59 -6.49
N LYS A 231 -8.94 12.20 -6.79
CA LYS A 231 -7.79 12.27 -5.87
C LYS A 231 -7.49 13.68 -5.29
N SER A 232 -8.52 14.46 -4.96
CA SER A 232 -8.32 15.69 -4.16
C SER A 232 -7.82 15.44 -2.73
N HIS A 233 -7.84 14.18 -2.26
CA HIS A 233 -7.63 13.84 -0.84
C HIS A 233 -6.31 13.10 -0.53
N HIS A 234 -5.46 12.80 -1.51
CA HIS A 234 -4.21 12.03 -1.27
C HIS A 234 -2.91 12.79 -1.55
N ASN A 235 -2.94 13.81 -2.40
CA ASN A 235 -1.77 14.65 -2.69
C ASN A 235 -2.05 16.09 -2.30
N VAL A 236 -1.93 16.45 -1.01
CA VAL A 236 -1.76 17.85 -0.52
C VAL A 236 -2.71 18.90 -1.17
N GLY A 237 -3.85 18.44 -1.70
CA GLY A 237 -4.78 19.24 -2.51
C GLY A 237 -5.61 20.21 -1.68
N GLY A 238 -5.29 20.31 -0.39
CA GLY A 238 -5.93 21.19 0.56
C GLY A 238 -4.95 22.08 1.32
N LEU A 239 -3.65 22.15 0.97
CA LEU A 239 -2.84 23.24 1.50
C LEU A 239 -3.41 24.57 1.04
N PRO A 240 -3.52 25.55 1.94
CA PRO A 240 -4.12 26.82 1.60
C PRO A 240 -3.24 27.55 0.56
N PRO A 241 -3.85 28.37 -0.31
CA PRO A 241 -3.18 28.96 -1.48
C PRO A 241 -2.03 29.92 -1.13
N ASP A 242 -1.87 30.29 0.14
CA ASP A 242 -0.79 31.08 0.69
C ASP A 242 0.47 30.26 1.02
N MET A 243 0.38 28.93 1.16
CA MET A 243 1.53 28.06 1.39
C MET A 243 2.22 27.69 0.07
N ARG A 244 3.31 28.39 -0.24
CA ARG A 244 4.10 28.21 -1.46
C ARG A 244 5.24 27.23 -1.25
N PHE A 245 4.94 25.93 -1.27
CA PHE A 245 5.98 24.89 -1.32
C PHE A 245 6.24 24.43 -2.75
N GLU A 246 7.50 24.13 -3.03
CA GLU A 246 7.89 23.33 -4.19
C GLU A 246 7.87 21.84 -3.80
N LEU A 247 7.30 20.99 -4.66
CA LEU A 247 7.12 19.57 -4.34
C LEU A 247 8.39 18.75 -4.64
N VAL A 248 8.70 17.81 -3.74
CA VAL A 248 9.74 16.79 -3.92
C VAL A 248 9.06 15.42 -3.84
N GLU A 249 8.95 14.76 -4.99
CA GLU A 249 8.23 13.49 -5.15
C GLU A 249 9.23 12.36 -5.52
N PRO A 250 10.04 11.86 -4.58
CA PRO A 250 11.17 10.97 -4.89
C PRO A 250 10.74 9.55 -5.32
N LEU A 251 9.46 9.20 -5.16
CA LEU A 251 8.91 7.88 -5.48
C LEU A 251 8.05 7.88 -6.75
N ARG A 252 7.98 9.01 -7.46
CA ARG A 252 7.06 9.23 -8.59
C ARG A 252 7.22 8.25 -9.75
N ASP A 253 8.37 7.59 -9.88
CA ASP A 253 8.70 6.64 -10.94
C ASP A 253 8.72 5.19 -10.44
N LEU A 254 8.26 4.94 -9.21
CA LEU A 254 8.29 3.62 -8.57
C LEU A 254 6.89 3.03 -8.35
N PHE A 255 6.80 1.71 -8.50
CA PHE A 255 5.68 0.90 -8.04
C PHE A 255 5.81 0.53 -6.56
N LYS A 256 4.71 0.05 -5.98
CA LYS A 256 4.59 -0.21 -4.54
C LYS A 256 5.56 -1.29 -4.04
N ASP A 257 5.77 -2.34 -4.82
CA ASP A 257 6.73 -3.40 -4.57
C ASP A 257 8.18 -2.89 -4.63
N GLU A 258 8.50 -2.03 -5.60
CA GLU A 258 9.80 -1.37 -5.71
C GLU A 258 10.08 -0.45 -4.52
N VAL A 259 9.09 0.32 -4.06
CA VAL A 259 9.20 1.13 -2.85
C VAL A 259 9.53 0.26 -1.63
N ARG A 260 8.91 -0.92 -1.49
CA ARG A 260 9.25 -1.85 -0.40
C ARG A 260 10.69 -2.36 -0.53
N ALA A 261 11.12 -2.72 -1.74
CA ALA A 261 12.50 -3.17 -1.97
C ALA A 261 13.53 -2.06 -1.68
N VAL A 262 13.25 -0.82 -2.08
CA VAL A 262 14.06 0.36 -1.76
C VAL A 262 14.07 0.62 -0.25
N GLY A 263 12.93 0.50 0.42
CA GLY A 263 12.83 0.64 1.87
C GLY A 263 13.69 -0.36 2.63
N ALA A 264 13.65 -1.63 2.23
CA ALA A 264 14.52 -2.66 2.80
C ALA A 264 16.01 -2.35 2.55
N ALA A 265 16.37 -1.90 1.35
CA ALA A 265 17.75 -1.50 1.02
C ALA A 265 18.23 -0.25 1.78
N LEU A 266 17.32 0.62 2.23
CA LEU A 266 17.60 1.75 3.11
C LEU A 266 17.73 1.35 4.59
N GLY A 267 17.46 0.09 4.93
CA GLY A 267 17.55 -0.45 6.28
C GLY A 267 16.27 -0.30 7.11
N LEU A 268 15.11 -0.03 6.50
CA LEU A 268 13.84 -0.05 7.23
C LEU A 268 13.58 -1.45 7.81
N PRO A 269 13.08 -1.55 9.05
CA PRO A 269 12.64 -2.82 9.62
C PRO A 269 11.62 -3.54 8.74
N GLU A 270 11.71 -4.87 8.67
CA GLU A 270 10.79 -5.70 7.88
C GLU A 270 9.33 -5.44 8.25
N GLU A 271 9.05 -5.21 9.53
CA GLU A 271 7.71 -4.90 10.06
C GLU A 271 7.10 -3.60 9.51
N ILE A 272 7.92 -2.62 9.12
CA ILE A 272 7.47 -1.37 8.49
C ILE A 272 7.36 -1.56 6.98
N VAL A 273 8.35 -2.22 6.37
CA VAL A 273 8.38 -2.46 4.92
C VAL A 273 7.20 -3.32 4.47
N HIS A 274 6.85 -4.36 5.23
CA HIS A 274 5.76 -5.28 4.92
C HIS A 274 4.46 -4.95 5.65
N ARG A 275 4.38 -3.79 6.31
CA ARG A 275 3.18 -3.33 6.97
C ARG A 275 2.00 -3.35 5.99
N GLN A 276 0.87 -3.85 6.47
CA GLN A 276 -0.38 -3.82 5.72
C GLN A 276 -0.82 -2.37 5.51
N PRO A 277 -1.42 -2.04 4.34
CA PRO A 277 -1.96 -0.73 4.09
C PRO A 277 -2.94 -0.31 5.21
N PHE A 278 -2.92 0.96 5.57
CA PHE A 278 -3.77 1.52 6.60
C PHE A 278 -4.42 2.80 6.07
N PRO A 279 -5.75 2.95 6.21
CA PRO A 279 -6.45 4.09 5.65
C PRO A 279 -5.98 5.40 6.33
N GLY A 280 -5.95 6.49 5.57
CA GLY A 280 -5.61 7.82 6.12
C GLY A 280 -6.48 8.25 7.32
N PRO A 281 -7.81 8.04 7.26
CA PRO A 281 -8.70 8.23 8.42
C PRO A 281 -8.49 7.23 9.58
N GLY A 282 -7.62 6.24 9.40
CA GLY A 282 -7.26 5.25 10.40
C GLY A 282 -8.44 4.44 10.93
N LEU A 283 -8.50 4.26 12.24
CA LEU A 283 -9.53 3.48 12.91
C LEU A 283 -10.93 4.12 12.85
N ALA A 284 -11.05 5.41 12.48
CA ALA A 284 -12.36 6.06 12.36
C ALA A 284 -13.24 5.40 11.29
N VAL A 285 -12.63 4.84 10.24
CA VAL A 285 -13.31 4.08 9.18
C VAL A 285 -13.35 2.58 9.45
N ARG A 286 -12.98 2.16 10.66
CA ARG A 286 -13.19 0.79 11.17
C ARG A 286 -14.18 0.78 12.33
N ILE A 287 -14.79 1.92 12.63
CA ILE A 287 -15.86 2.07 13.61
C ILE A 287 -17.11 2.48 12.83
N VAL A 288 -18.04 1.54 12.70
CA VAL A 288 -19.35 1.78 12.10
C VAL A 288 -20.20 2.52 13.14
N GLY A 289 -20.43 3.81 12.89
CA GLY A 289 -21.05 4.76 13.82
C GLY A 289 -20.07 5.80 14.38
N GLU A 290 -20.35 6.27 15.59
CA GLU A 290 -19.62 7.37 16.24
C GLU A 290 -18.24 6.94 16.77
N VAL A 291 -17.24 7.78 16.51
CA VAL A 291 -15.85 7.58 16.97
C VAL A 291 -15.67 8.20 18.35
N THR A 292 -15.62 7.35 19.37
CA THR A 292 -15.36 7.76 20.77
C THR A 292 -14.06 7.13 21.27
N ALA A 293 -13.48 7.67 22.34
CA ALA A 293 -12.28 7.11 22.97
C ALA A 293 -12.48 5.64 23.40
N GLU A 294 -13.66 5.28 23.89
CA GLU A 294 -14.01 3.89 24.25
C GLU A 294 -14.03 2.98 23.02
N ASN A 295 -14.67 3.41 21.93
CA ASN A 295 -14.72 2.62 20.69
C ASN A 295 -13.32 2.47 20.07
N LEU A 296 -12.48 3.50 20.14
CA LEU A 296 -11.09 3.45 19.68
C LEU A 296 -10.24 2.49 20.52
N ALA A 297 -10.33 2.55 21.85
CA ALA A 297 -9.60 1.64 22.72
C ALA A 297 -9.95 0.18 22.45
N LEU A 298 -11.25 -0.11 22.29
CA LEU A 298 -11.73 -1.46 21.99
C LEU A 298 -11.22 -1.96 20.62
N VAL A 299 -11.38 -1.17 19.56
CA VAL A 299 -10.96 -1.61 18.21
C VAL A 299 -9.43 -1.72 18.10
N ARG A 300 -8.65 -0.87 18.80
CA ARG A 300 -7.19 -0.99 18.89
C ARG A 300 -6.76 -2.33 19.49
N ALA A 301 -7.29 -2.67 20.66
CA ALA A 301 -6.95 -3.90 21.35
C ALA A 301 -7.36 -5.14 20.53
N ALA A 302 -8.54 -5.11 19.91
CA ALA A 302 -8.98 -6.19 19.04
C ALA A 302 -8.10 -6.33 17.78
N ASP A 303 -7.75 -5.22 17.11
CA ASP A 303 -6.88 -5.21 15.94
C ASP A 303 -5.46 -5.69 16.26
N ALA A 304 -4.92 -5.35 17.44
CA ALA A 304 -3.62 -5.84 17.89
C ALA A 304 -3.60 -7.37 18.02
N ILE A 305 -4.62 -7.97 18.63
CA ILE A 305 -4.77 -9.43 18.74
C ILE A 305 -4.82 -10.09 17.36
N VAL A 306 -5.60 -9.53 16.43
CA VAL A 306 -5.68 -10.06 15.06
C VAL A 306 -4.32 -10.06 14.39
N ARG A 307 -3.60 -8.93 14.43
CA ARG A 307 -2.28 -8.81 13.82
C ARG A 307 -1.27 -9.79 14.44
N GLU A 308 -1.29 -9.95 15.76
CA GLU A 308 -0.41 -10.89 16.47
C GLU A 308 -0.67 -12.34 16.06
N GLU A 309 -1.93 -12.79 16.03
CA GLU A 309 -2.26 -14.18 15.68
C GLU A 309 -2.02 -14.48 14.20
N ILE A 310 -2.25 -13.52 13.29
CA ILE A 310 -1.92 -13.66 11.86
C ILE A 310 -0.41 -13.80 11.66
N ARG A 311 0.40 -13.00 12.37
CA ARG A 311 1.87 -13.13 12.39
C ARG A 311 2.31 -14.47 12.94
N ARG A 312 1.77 -14.86 14.08
CA ARG A 312 2.09 -16.14 14.73
C ARG A 312 1.78 -17.35 13.84
N ALA A 313 0.76 -17.24 13.00
CA ALA A 313 0.40 -18.26 12.02
C ALA A 313 1.24 -18.22 10.73
N GLY A 314 2.13 -17.24 10.56
CA GLY A 314 2.92 -17.05 9.35
C GLY A 314 2.10 -16.59 8.13
N LEU A 315 0.91 -16.04 8.34
CA LEU A 315 -0.04 -15.68 7.29
C LEU A 315 0.08 -14.23 6.80
N GLU A 316 1.03 -13.45 7.32
CA GLU A 316 1.22 -12.03 6.97
C GLU A 316 1.50 -11.82 5.48
N ARG A 317 2.30 -12.70 4.84
CA ARG A 317 2.63 -12.56 3.41
C ARG A 317 1.49 -12.99 2.48
N GLY A 318 0.65 -13.92 2.92
CA GLY A 318 -0.50 -14.40 2.15
C GLY A 318 -1.76 -13.55 2.31
N THR A 319 -1.78 -12.64 3.28
CA THR A 319 -2.94 -11.80 3.61
C THR A 319 -2.65 -10.34 3.29
N TRP A 320 -3.43 -9.74 2.41
CA TRP A 320 -3.24 -8.34 2.01
C TRP A 320 -3.54 -7.38 3.17
N GLN A 321 -4.70 -7.56 3.81
CA GLN A 321 -5.12 -6.80 4.99
C GLN A 321 -5.90 -7.72 5.93
N ALA A 322 -5.66 -7.60 7.23
CA ALA A 322 -6.42 -8.24 8.30
C ALA A 322 -6.63 -7.25 9.44
N PHE A 323 -7.87 -7.03 9.86
CA PHE A 323 -8.22 -6.05 10.88
C PHE A 323 -9.57 -6.35 11.54
N CYS A 324 -9.85 -5.63 12.63
CA CYS A 324 -11.15 -5.64 13.29
C CYS A 324 -11.96 -4.38 12.97
N VAL A 325 -13.28 -4.57 12.88
CA VAL A 325 -14.29 -3.52 12.72
C VAL A 325 -15.22 -3.54 13.92
N ARG A 326 -15.52 -2.36 14.46
CA ARG A 326 -16.36 -2.12 15.62
C ARG A 326 -17.74 -1.61 15.20
N LEU A 327 -18.81 -2.33 15.56
CA LEU A 327 -20.19 -1.93 15.28
C LEU A 327 -20.82 -1.10 16.41
N ALA A 328 -20.53 0.20 16.48
CA ALA A 328 -20.80 1.04 17.66
C ALA A 328 -22.24 0.91 18.21
N GLY A 329 -23.23 0.90 17.32
CA GLY A 329 -24.66 0.84 17.66
C GLY A 329 -25.25 -0.56 17.93
N VAL A 330 -24.46 -1.63 17.83
CA VAL A 330 -24.95 -3.01 17.97
C VAL A 330 -24.51 -3.61 19.30
N ARG A 331 -25.43 -4.29 19.97
CA ARG A 331 -25.20 -5.07 21.19
C ARG A 331 -25.63 -6.51 20.97
N SER A 332 -24.94 -7.44 21.61
CA SER A 332 -25.21 -8.87 21.54
C SER A 332 -25.31 -9.46 22.94
N VAL A 333 -26.22 -10.43 23.09
CA VAL A 333 -26.31 -11.26 24.29
C VAL A 333 -25.20 -12.31 24.27
N GLY A 334 -24.58 -12.52 25.42
CA GLY A 334 -23.58 -13.55 25.64
C GLY A 334 -23.67 -14.13 27.05
N VAL A 335 -22.90 -15.17 27.29
CA VAL A 335 -22.67 -15.73 28.63
C VAL A 335 -21.15 -15.78 28.78
N MET A 336 -20.63 -15.11 29.81
CA MET A 336 -19.21 -15.10 30.12
C MET A 336 -19.04 -15.36 31.61
N GLY A 337 -18.29 -16.40 31.96
CA GLY A 337 -18.35 -17.00 33.30
C GLY A 337 -19.77 -17.50 33.59
N ASP A 338 -20.30 -17.18 34.78
CA ASP A 338 -21.63 -17.60 35.21
C ASP A 338 -22.72 -16.53 34.96
N GLY A 339 -22.37 -15.41 34.31
CA GLY A 339 -23.24 -14.24 34.14
C GLY A 339 -23.68 -14.00 32.69
N ARG A 340 -24.92 -13.51 32.52
CA ARG A 340 -25.41 -13.01 31.22
C ARG A 340 -24.78 -11.65 30.93
N THR A 341 -24.25 -11.47 29.72
CA THR A 341 -23.63 -10.22 29.28
C THR A 341 -24.38 -9.59 28.11
N TYR A 342 -24.33 -8.26 28.04
CA TYR A 342 -24.86 -7.47 26.92
C TYR A 342 -23.77 -6.51 26.41
N GLN A 343 -22.93 -7.04 25.54
CA GLN A 343 -21.69 -6.41 25.09
C GLN A 343 -21.69 -6.29 23.57
N HIS A 344 -20.59 -5.85 22.97
CA HIS A 344 -20.51 -5.55 21.56
C HIS A 344 -20.00 -6.73 20.74
N PRO A 345 -20.58 -6.97 19.55
CA PRO A 345 -19.90 -7.77 18.54
C PRO A 345 -18.79 -6.96 17.86
N VAL A 346 -17.75 -7.65 17.42
CA VAL A 346 -16.76 -7.15 16.46
C VAL A 346 -16.75 -8.02 15.21
N ILE A 347 -16.36 -7.42 14.08
CA ILE A 347 -16.18 -8.15 12.83
C ILE A 347 -14.68 -8.26 12.56
N LEU A 348 -14.20 -9.48 12.36
CA LEU A 348 -12.91 -9.76 11.77
C LEU A 348 -13.04 -9.68 10.24
N ARG A 349 -12.16 -8.90 9.61
CA ARG A 349 -12.05 -8.78 8.16
C ARG A 349 -10.64 -9.16 7.74
N ALA A 350 -10.51 -10.12 6.84
CA ALA A 350 -9.23 -10.43 6.21
C ALA A 350 -9.43 -10.72 4.71
N VAL A 351 -8.54 -10.17 3.88
CA VAL A 351 -8.65 -10.26 2.42
C VAL A 351 -7.32 -10.60 1.77
N THR A 352 -7.40 -11.25 0.61
CA THR A 352 -6.29 -11.51 -0.31
C THR A 352 -6.54 -10.75 -1.60
N SER A 353 -5.51 -10.06 -2.10
CA SER A 353 -5.61 -9.25 -3.31
C SER A 353 -4.22 -9.03 -3.91
N GLU A 354 -4.15 -8.83 -5.21
CA GLU A 354 -2.94 -8.42 -5.93
C GLU A 354 -2.88 -6.90 -6.14
N ASP A 355 -4.03 -6.26 -6.39
CA ASP A 355 -4.12 -4.85 -6.83
C ASP A 355 -5.11 -3.97 -6.02
N ALA A 356 -5.75 -4.54 -5.00
CA ALA A 356 -6.85 -3.96 -4.21
C ALA A 356 -8.10 -3.53 -5.02
N MET A 357 -8.12 -3.65 -6.34
CA MET A 357 -9.29 -3.38 -7.19
C MET A 357 -10.28 -4.54 -7.10
N THR A 358 -9.77 -5.77 -7.12
CA THR A 358 -10.53 -6.97 -6.76
C THR A 358 -9.90 -7.64 -5.54
N ALA A 359 -10.72 -8.13 -4.62
CA ALA A 359 -10.22 -8.79 -3.42
C ALA A 359 -11.15 -9.92 -3.03
N ASP A 360 -10.58 -11.03 -2.61
CA ASP A 360 -11.34 -12.14 -2.06
C ASP A 360 -11.12 -12.22 -0.54
N TRP A 361 -12.09 -12.76 0.19
CA TRP A 361 -11.92 -12.95 1.63
C TRP A 361 -10.90 -14.06 1.89
N ALA A 362 -10.04 -13.88 2.89
CA ALA A 362 -8.97 -14.83 3.18
C ALA A 362 -9.55 -16.11 3.80
N ARG A 363 -9.19 -17.30 3.29
CA ARG A 363 -9.58 -18.57 3.91
C ARG A 363 -8.66 -18.87 5.09
N LEU A 364 -8.79 -18.09 6.16
CA LEU A 364 -8.01 -18.30 7.37
C LEU A 364 -8.32 -19.69 7.96
N PRO A 365 -7.30 -20.47 8.38
CA PRO A 365 -7.51 -21.74 9.05
C PRO A 365 -8.43 -21.59 10.26
N TYR A 366 -9.34 -22.55 10.46
CA TYR A 366 -10.33 -22.47 11.53
C TYR A 366 -9.69 -22.41 12.93
N ASP A 367 -8.52 -23.00 13.13
CA ASP A 367 -7.76 -22.91 14.38
C ASP A 367 -7.23 -21.50 14.64
N VAL A 368 -6.84 -20.76 13.60
CA VAL A 368 -6.43 -19.36 13.71
C VAL A 368 -7.63 -18.49 14.08
N LEU A 369 -8.77 -18.70 13.41
CA LEU A 369 -10.03 -18.00 13.72
C LEU A 369 -10.50 -18.25 15.16
N ASP A 370 -10.40 -19.50 15.64
CA ASP A 370 -10.76 -19.88 17.00
C ASP A 370 -9.87 -19.20 18.04
N ARG A 371 -8.55 -19.15 17.82
CA ARG A 371 -7.61 -18.43 18.69
C ARG A 371 -7.89 -16.93 18.73
N ILE A 372 -8.05 -16.30 17.57
CA ILE A 372 -8.40 -14.87 17.48
C ILE A 372 -9.69 -14.60 18.25
N THR A 373 -10.73 -15.38 18.00
CA THR A 373 -12.04 -15.22 18.66
C THR A 373 -11.93 -15.38 20.17
N SER A 374 -11.27 -16.43 20.63
CA SER A 374 -11.09 -16.72 22.05
C SER A 374 -10.31 -15.62 22.77
N ARG A 375 -9.23 -15.13 22.16
CA ARG A 375 -8.43 -14.03 22.72
C ARG A 375 -9.21 -12.72 22.76
N ILE A 376 -9.88 -12.33 21.67
CA ILE A 376 -10.67 -11.10 21.63
C ILE A 376 -11.73 -11.09 22.74
N VAL A 377 -12.52 -12.16 22.88
CA VAL A 377 -13.59 -12.23 23.90
C VAL A 377 -13.03 -12.24 25.33
N ARG A 378 -11.85 -12.83 25.53
CA ARG A 378 -11.23 -12.93 26.87
C ARG A 378 -10.48 -11.67 27.28
N GLU A 379 -9.77 -11.04 26.34
CA GLU A 379 -8.77 -10.00 26.61
C GLU A 379 -9.32 -8.59 26.34
N VAL A 380 -10.34 -8.43 25.49
CA VAL A 380 -10.90 -7.10 25.13
C VAL A 380 -12.18 -6.82 25.93
N PRO A 381 -12.14 -5.90 26.90
CA PRO A 381 -13.33 -5.56 27.68
C PRO A 381 -14.44 -5.01 26.79
N GLY A 382 -15.67 -5.49 26.99
CA GLY A 382 -16.83 -5.01 26.25
C GLY A 382 -17.11 -5.74 24.93
N VAL A 383 -16.34 -6.80 24.61
CA VAL A 383 -16.59 -7.68 23.47
C VAL A 383 -17.00 -9.08 23.93
N ASN A 384 -18.12 -9.59 23.41
CA ASN A 384 -18.59 -10.94 23.73
C ASN A 384 -18.91 -11.81 22.50
N ARG A 385 -18.66 -11.28 21.30
CA ARG A 385 -18.93 -11.98 20.06
C ARG A 385 -18.00 -11.50 18.95
N VAL A 386 -17.53 -12.43 18.14
CA VAL A 386 -16.75 -12.16 16.93
C VAL A 386 -17.47 -12.78 15.75
N ALA A 387 -17.56 -12.06 14.64
CA ALA A 387 -18.03 -12.56 13.36
C ALA A 387 -16.91 -12.42 12.32
N TYR A 388 -16.91 -13.26 11.29
CA TYR A 388 -15.93 -13.18 10.20
C TYR A 388 -16.61 -12.76 8.90
N ASP A 389 -16.10 -11.73 8.23
CA ASP A 389 -16.64 -11.25 6.96
C ASP A 389 -16.11 -12.06 5.77
N VAL A 390 -17.01 -12.86 5.19
CA VAL A 390 -16.78 -13.73 4.03
C VAL A 390 -17.26 -13.12 2.71
N THR A 391 -17.40 -11.79 2.65
CA THR A 391 -17.87 -11.07 1.45
C THR A 391 -16.69 -10.64 0.58
N SER A 392 -16.63 -11.08 -0.68
CA SER A 392 -15.61 -10.64 -1.64
C SER A 392 -15.89 -9.20 -2.16
N LYS A 393 -14.89 -8.58 -2.77
CA LYS A 393 -14.99 -7.33 -3.54
C LYS A 393 -14.87 -7.68 -5.02
N PRO A 394 -15.94 -7.54 -5.82
CA PRO A 394 -17.35 -7.20 -5.47
C PRO A 394 -18.13 -8.37 -4.82
N PRO A 395 -19.30 -8.15 -4.17
CA PRO A 395 -20.07 -6.90 -4.10
C PRO A 395 -19.71 -5.96 -2.94
N GLY A 396 -18.92 -6.41 -1.96
CA GLY A 396 -18.53 -5.61 -0.81
C GLY A 396 -17.32 -4.70 -1.10
N THR A 397 -16.94 -3.91 -0.10
CA THR A 397 -15.64 -3.21 -0.04
C THR A 397 -14.70 -3.93 0.92
N ILE A 398 -13.42 -3.51 0.97
CA ILE A 398 -12.50 -4.06 1.97
C ILE A 398 -12.84 -3.49 3.35
N GLU A 399 -12.94 -2.17 3.47
CA GLU A 399 -13.27 -1.43 4.71
C GLU A 399 -14.80 -1.39 4.96
N TRP A 400 -15.19 -1.06 6.21
CA TRP A 400 -16.56 -0.98 6.74
C TRP A 400 -16.75 0.32 7.54
N GLU A 401 -17.67 1.22 7.15
CA GLU A 401 -17.75 2.58 7.72
C GLU A 401 -19.10 3.00 8.31
#